data_AF-A0A0G9K4D6-F1
#
_entry.id   AF-A0A0G9K4D6-F1
#
_cell.length_a   1.000
_cell.length_b   1.000
_cell.length_c   1.000
_cell.angle_alpha   90.00
_cell.angle_beta   90.00
_cell.angle_gamma   90.00
#
_symmetry.space_group_name_H-M   'P 1'
#
loop_
_entity.id
_entity.type
_entity.pdbx_description
1 polymer ?
#
loop_
_entity_poly.entity_id
_entity_poly.type
_entity_poly.pdbx_seq_one_letter_code
_entity_poly.pdbx_strand_id
1 'polypeptide(L)'
;MKNIQKTSIVQALENSIVVDIQHDKYREILAKYDDLKMYHILYLEKHWIMQKDDNGYSLVLEDAKQRYERFKKEFGHIISRLSQYQIASYLGISPTHLSRIRKES
;
A
#
# COMPACT_ATOMS: atom_id res chain seq x y z
N MET A 1 -30.99 8.78 -2.39
CA MET A 1 -30.03 8.55 -3.49
C MET A 1 -28.63 8.81 -2.91
N LYS A 2 -27.61 7.96 -2.89
CA LYS A 2 -27.25 6.70 -3.59
C LYS A 2 -26.73 5.70 -2.55
N ASN A 3 -27.02 4.41 -2.76
CA ASN A 3 -26.42 3.32 -1.99
C ASN A 3 -24.95 3.17 -2.45
N ILE A 4 -24.01 3.80 -1.73
CA ILE A 4 -22.58 3.66 -2.01
C ILE A 4 -22.16 2.29 -1.48
N GLN A 5 -22.05 1.31 -2.37
CA GLN A 5 -21.49 0.02 -2.03
C GLN A 5 -20.05 0.24 -1.55
N LYS A 6 -19.79 0.11 -0.24
CA LYS A 6 -18.42 0.16 0.29
C LYS A 6 -17.70 -1.09 -0.20
N THR A 7 -16.86 -0.93 -1.24
CA THR A 7 -16.13 -2.03 -1.88
C THR A 7 -14.89 -2.48 -1.09
N SER A 8 -14.49 -1.74 -0.05
CA SER A 8 -13.30 -2.07 0.74
C SER A 8 -13.44 -1.62 2.19
N ILE A 9 -12.91 -2.44 3.11
CA ILE A 9 -12.84 -2.18 4.55
C ILE A 9 -11.37 -1.96 4.90
N VAL A 10 -11.10 -0.92 5.67
CA VAL A 10 -9.78 -0.68 6.25
C VAL A 10 -9.87 -0.97 7.75
N GLN A 11 -8.94 -1.76 8.25
CA GLN A 11 -8.86 -2.15 9.65
C GLN A 11 -7.46 -1.84 10.18
N ALA A 12 -7.40 -1.19 11.35
CA ALA A 12 -6.16 -1.04 12.09
C ALA A 12 -5.74 -2.38 12.71
N LEU A 13 -4.49 -2.78 12.52
CA LEU A 13 -3.95 -4.03 13.08
C LEU A 13 -3.47 -3.88 14.53
N GLU A 14 -3.31 -2.64 14.98
CA GLU A 14 -2.87 -2.25 16.32
C GLU A 14 -3.51 -0.90 16.70
N ASN A 15 -3.29 -0.47 17.95
CA ASN A 15 -3.71 0.85 18.41
C ASN A 15 -3.16 1.94 17.49
N SER A 16 -4.05 2.68 16.84
CA SER A 16 -3.71 3.63 15.78
C SER A 16 -4.47 4.94 15.96
N ILE A 17 -3.88 6.03 15.46
CA ILE A 17 -4.54 7.33 15.35
C ILE A 17 -4.90 7.52 13.88
N VAL A 18 -6.17 7.83 13.61
CA VAL A 18 -6.66 8.09 12.26
C VAL A 18 -6.95 9.58 12.13
N VAL A 19 -6.34 10.22 11.13
CA VAL A 19 -6.65 11.60 10.74
C VAL A 19 -7.59 11.54 9.55
N ASP A 20 -8.84 11.95 9.75
CA ASP A 20 -9.82 12.05 8.68
C ASP A 20 -9.82 13.46 8.07
N ILE A 21 -9.73 13.54 6.75
CA ILE A 21 -9.74 14.79 6.01
C ILE A 21 -10.96 14.78 5.09
N GLN A 22 -11.91 15.68 5.37
CA GLN A 22 -13.09 15.83 4.54
C GLN A 22 -12.71 16.25 3.12
N HIS A 23 -13.11 15.44 2.14
CA HIS A 23 -12.70 15.63 0.74
C HIS A 23 -13.03 17.02 0.22
N ASP A 24 -14.25 17.49 0.42
CA ASP A 24 -14.72 18.77 -0.13
C ASP A 24 -13.94 19.95 0.48
N LYS A 25 -13.71 19.93 1.80
CA LYS A 25 -12.90 20.96 2.48
C LYS A 25 -11.45 20.96 2.01
N TYR A 26 -10.88 19.78 1.76
CA TYR A 26 -9.53 19.68 1.20
C TYR A 26 -9.46 20.32 -0.18
N ARG A 27 -10.48 20.09 -1.03
CA ARG A 27 -10.57 20.70 -2.37
C ARG A 27 -10.73 22.21 -2.30
N GLU A 28 -11.50 22.72 -1.36
CA GLU A 28 -11.63 24.16 -1.12
C GLU A 28 -10.29 24.80 -0.73
N ILE A 29 -9.52 24.15 0.15
CA ILE A 29 -8.18 24.63 0.57
C ILE A 29 -7.24 24.68 -0.64
N LEU A 30 -7.20 23.62 -1.46
CA LEU A 30 -6.36 23.60 -2.67
C LEU A 30 -6.79 24.65 -3.69
N ALA A 31 -8.09 24.96 -3.80
CA ALA A 31 -8.55 26.03 -4.69
C ALA A 31 -8.14 27.43 -4.18
N LYS A 32 -8.10 27.60 -2.85
CA LYS A 32 -7.79 28.87 -2.19
C LYS A 32 -6.29 29.20 -2.15
N TYR A 33 -5.43 28.20 -1.99
CA TYR A 33 -3.98 28.39 -1.79
C TYR A 33 -3.19 27.72 -2.92
N ASP A 34 -2.57 28.54 -3.78
CA ASP A 34 -1.91 28.05 -4.99
C ASP A 34 -0.61 27.29 -4.72
N ASP A 35 0.12 27.67 -3.67
CA ASP A 35 1.30 26.96 -3.17
C ASP A 35 0.96 25.52 -2.73
N LEU A 36 -0.14 25.34 -2.00
CA LEU A 36 -0.63 24.02 -1.61
C LEU A 36 -1.12 23.20 -2.80
N LYS A 37 -1.76 23.85 -3.78
CA LYS A 37 -2.15 23.20 -5.04
C LYS A 37 -0.94 22.71 -5.81
N MET A 38 0.08 23.56 -5.95
CA MET A 38 1.31 23.22 -6.66
C MET A 38 2.06 22.09 -5.95
N TYR A 39 2.17 22.15 -4.62
CA TYR A 39 2.70 21.06 -3.82
C TYR A 39 1.95 19.75 -4.07
N HIS A 40 0.61 19.78 -4.06
CA HIS A 40 -0.21 18.61 -4.30
C HIS A 40 0.02 18.01 -5.70
N ILE A 41 0.11 18.85 -6.74
CA ILE A 41 0.39 18.41 -8.12
C ILE A 41 1.77 17.74 -8.20
N LEU A 42 2.82 18.41 -7.73
CA LEU A 42 4.19 17.89 -7.77
C LEU A 42 4.34 16.60 -6.95
N TYR A 43 3.65 16.51 -5.81
CA TYR A 43 3.61 15.30 -5.00
C TYR A 43 2.99 14.15 -5.79
N LEU A 44 1.83 14.38 -6.43
CA LEU A 44 1.19 13.35 -7.25
C LEU A 44 2.07 12.94 -8.43
N GLU A 45 2.67 13.86 -9.16
CA GLU A 45 3.54 13.54 -10.30
C GLU A 45 4.71 12.64 -9.89
N LYS A 46 5.41 13.00 -8.81
CA LYS A 46 6.54 12.21 -8.31
C LYS A 46 6.12 10.81 -7.86
N HIS A 47 5.05 10.72 -7.06
CA HIS A 47 4.71 9.47 -6.39
C HIS A 47 3.82 8.55 -7.24
N TRP A 48 3.03 9.09 -8.17
CA TRP A 48 2.20 8.29 -9.07
C TRP A 48 3.04 7.52 -10.08
N ILE A 49 4.12 8.12 -10.59
CA ILE A 49 5.06 7.46 -11.50
C ILE A 49 5.80 6.34 -10.75
N MET A 50 6.35 6.64 -9.57
CA MET A 50 7.10 5.66 -8.76
C MET A 50 6.25 4.46 -8.32
N GLN A 51 4.98 4.67 -7.92
CA GLN A 51 4.12 3.60 -7.43
C GLN A 51 3.59 2.65 -8.51
N LYS A 52 3.49 3.11 -9.76
CA LYS A 52 3.00 2.26 -10.86
C LYS A 52 4.05 1.28 -11.37
N ASP A 53 5.32 1.67 -11.34
CA ASP A 53 6.40 0.86 -11.91
C ASP A 53 6.84 -0.29 -10.97
N ASP A 54 7.00 -0.06 -9.67
CA ASP A 54 7.61 -1.13 -8.84
C ASP A 54 6.67 -2.33 -8.58
N ASN A 55 5.37 -2.09 -8.38
CA ASN A 55 4.43 -3.17 -8.05
C ASN A 55 4.03 -4.00 -9.28
N GLY A 56 3.78 -3.36 -10.42
CA GLY A 56 3.33 -4.06 -11.63
C GLY A 56 4.45 -4.90 -12.27
N TYR A 57 5.67 -4.37 -12.32
CA TYR A 57 6.81 -5.04 -12.95
C TYR A 57 7.30 -6.24 -12.14
N SER A 58 7.34 -6.13 -10.81
CA SER A 58 7.70 -7.24 -9.93
C SER A 58 6.74 -8.43 -10.03
N LEU A 59 5.43 -8.17 -10.07
CA LEU A 59 4.42 -9.23 -10.17
C LEU A 59 4.57 -10.05 -11.47
N VAL A 60 5.12 -9.46 -12.53
CA VAL A 60 5.31 -10.08 -13.83
C VAL A 60 6.69 -10.74 -14.00
N LEU A 61 7.74 -10.15 -13.41
CA LEU A 61 9.13 -10.55 -13.67
C LEU A 61 9.77 -11.40 -12.58
N GLU A 62 9.21 -11.39 -11.36
CA GLU A 62 9.83 -12.06 -10.21
C GLU A 62 9.08 -13.31 -9.76
N ASP A 63 9.83 -14.31 -9.33
CA ASP A 63 9.26 -15.45 -8.65
C ASP A 63 8.78 -15.11 -7.22
N ALA A 64 8.10 -16.05 -6.57
CA ALA A 64 7.56 -15.85 -5.23
C ALA A 64 8.64 -15.59 -4.15
N LYS A 65 9.85 -16.15 -4.31
CA LYS A 65 10.95 -15.99 -3.35
C LYS A 65 11.57 -14.61 -3.49
N GLN A 66 11.82 -14.16 -4.72
CA GLN A 66 12.31 -12.82 -5.02
C GLN A 66 11.37 -11.74 -4.48
N ARG A 67 10.05 -11.90 -4.69
CA ARG A 67 9.04 -10.98 -4.12
C ARG A 67 9.08 -10.94 -2.60
N TYR A 68 9.26 -12.08 -1.93
CA TYR A 68 9.38 -12.13 -0.47
C TYR A 68 10.67 -11.46 0.04
N GLU A 69 11.81 -11.68 -0.62
CA GLU A 69 13.07 -11.04 -0.21
C GLU A 69 13.04 -9.52 -0.42
N ARG A 70 12.41 -9.02 -1.51
CA ARG A 70 12.17 -7.58 -1.65
C ARG A 70 11.26 -7.05 -0.56
N PHE A 71 10.15 -7.75 -0.27
CA PHE A 71 9.26 -7.38 0.83
C PHE A 71 10.00 -7.29 2.18
N LYS A 72 10.93 -8.20 2.47
CA LYS A 72 11.80 -8.12 3.65
C LYS A 72 12.70 -6.89 3.64
N LYS A 73 13.26 -6.53 2.49
CA LYS A 73 14.13 -5.36 2.38
C LYS A 73 13.35 -4.05 2.56
N GLU A 74 12.16 -3.94 1.98
CA GLU A 74 11.34 -2.72 2.03
C GLU A 74 10.57 -2.58 3.34
N PHE A 75 9.95 -3.67 3.81
CA PHE A 75 9.01 -3.67 4.91
C PHE A 75 9.49 -4.47 6.12
N GLY A 76 10.78 -4.77 6.22
CA GLY A 76 11.38 -5.58 7.29
C GLY A 76 10.97 -5.14 8.71
N HIS A 77 10.82 -3.83 8.91
CA HIS A 77 10.44 -3.23 10.19
C HIS A 77 9.00 -3.52 10.65
N ILE A 78 8.09 -3.93 9.75
CA ILE A 78 6.70 -4.29 10.10
C ILE A 78 6.41 -5.79 10.01
N ILE A 79 7.33 -6.62 9.52
CA ILE A 79 7.06 -8.05 9.29
C ILE A 79 6.59 -8.78 10.54
N SER A 80 7.17 -8.47 11.70
CA SER A 80 6.77 -9.07 12.98
C SER A 80 5.33 -8.73 13.40
N ARG A 81 4.75 -7.67 12.82
CA ARG A 81 3.41 -7.17 13.11
C ARG A 81 2.34 -7.74 12.18
N LEU A 82 2.75 -8.50 11.18
CA LEU A 82 1.87 -9.04 10.14
C LEU A 82 1.69 -10.54 10.31
N SER A 83 0.45 -11.00 10.09
CA SER A 83 0.18 -12.43 9.97
C SER A 83 0.73 -12.98 8.65
N GLN A 84 1.03 -14.28 8.64
CA GLN A 84 1.45 -14.97 7.41
C GLN A 84 0.41 -14.85 6.29
N TYR A 85 -0.88 -14.82 6.63
CA TYR A 85 -1.94 -14.62 5.66
C TYR A 85 -1.86 -13.24 4.99
N GLN A 86 -1.64 -12.18 5.76
CA GLN A 86 -1.51 -10.81 5.23
C GLN A 86 -0.30 -10.68 4.30
N ILE A 87 0.85 -11.23 4.71
CA ILE A 87 2.05 -11.23 3.87
C ILE A 87 1.82 -12.02 2.58
N ALA A 88 1.22 -13.22 2.67
CA ALA A 88 0.95 -14.05 1.50
C ALA A 88 -0.04 -13.38 0.52
N SER A 89 -1.08 -12.72 1.05
CA SER A 89 -2.05 -11.95 0.27
C SER A 89 -1.37 -10.78 -0.45
N TYR A 90 -0.48 -10.05 0.21
CA TYR A 90 0.30 -8.96 -0.41
C TYR A 90 1.18 -9.47 -1.55
N LEU A 91 1.84 -10.61 -1.35
CA LEU A 91 2.71 -11.25 -2.34
C LEU A 91 1.94 -12.00 -3.44
N GLY A 92 0.61 -12.11 -3.38
CA GLY A 92 -0.18 -12.85 -4.36
C GLY A 92 0.14 -14.35 -4.41
N ILE A 93 0.45 -14.97 -3.27
CA ILE A 93 0.72 -16.41 -3.15
C ILE A 93 -0.11 -17.03 -2.03
N SER A 94 -0.22 -18.36 -1.99
CA SER A 94 -0.89 -19.03 -0.88
C SER A 94 -0.07 -18.92 0.42
N PRO A 95 -0.71 -18.90 1.60
CA PRO A 95 0.00 -18.95 2.87
C PRO A 95 0.91 -20.18 3.00
N THR A 96 0.50 -21.32 2.44
CA THR A 96 1.31 -22.55 2.42
C THR A 96 2.57 -22.40 1.57
N HIS A 97 2.48 -21.71 0.42
CA HIS A 97 3.63 -21.42 -0.43
C HIS A 97 4.62 -20.50 0.30
N LEU A 98 4.13 -19.43 0.94
CA LEU A 98 4.97 -18.56 1.77
C LEU A 98 5.66 -19.33 2.92
N SER A 99 4.95 -20.29 3.54
CA SER A 99 5.51 -21.14 4.59
C SER A 99 6.75 -21.90 4.12
N ARG A 100 6.72 -22.44 2.89
CA ARG A 100 7.85 -23.16 2.28
C ARG A 100 9.02 -22.23 2.03
N ILE A 101 8.77 -21.09 1.39
CA ILE A 101 9.80 -20.08 1.10
C ILE A 101 10.52 -19.65 2.39
N ARG A 102 9.79 -19.42 3.48
CA ARG A 102 10.38 -19.03 4.79
C ARG A 102 11.24 -20.12 5.43
N LYS A 103 11.09 -21.39 5.06
CA LYS A 103 11.93 -22.49 5.55
C LYS A 103 13.19 -22.69 4.71
N GLU A 104 13.20 -22.17 3.49
CA GLU A 104 14.28 -22.28 2.50
C GLU A 104 15.15 -21.01 2.42
N SER A 105 14.82 -19.98 3.20
CA SER A 105 15.55 -18.72 3.37
C SER A 105 16.19 -18.67 4.75
#